data_AF-A0A9P4KJP5-F1
#
_entry.id   AF-A0A9P4KJP5-F1
#
_cell.length_a   1.000
_cell.length_b   1.000
_cell.length_c   1.000
_cell.angle_alpha   90.00
_cell.angle_beta   90.00
_cell.angle_gamma   90.00
#
_symmetry.space_group_name_H-M   'P 1'
#
loop_
_entity.id
_entity.type
_entity.pdbx_description
1 polymer ?
#
loop_
_entity_poly.entity_id
_entity_poly.type
_entity_poly.pdbx_seq_one_letter_code
_entity_poly.pdbx_strand_id
1 'polypeptide(L)'
;MLTEEKGDLPAYEDLINPSRARVGPQSRITRTQSPSRGQQILDQLTLVRAQHIRSIIDNHIIPIVEQQALYGIAQTIIAMIPSDVNLPAEEEKSEFSFDTADQKKVEVIGFSSDEEPQIVRLEGHMNRTEFWRPQIIVQELERVLKESLNASPNLKPPSPREPPQHETRKLPKKGFFGRMAEAMNQEEKPSPSGNPEVGIRQPDTAGQVLCKARLEEICLRTVNEFGLYETMSKQCVIIRVDARC
;
A
#
# COMPACT_ATOMS: atom_id res chain seq x y z
N MET A 1 65.63 60.21 26.52
CA MET A 1 65.04 60.15 25.17
C MET A 1 64.15 58.91 25.14
N LEU A 2 62.84 59.12 25.11
CA LEU A 2 61.81 58.07 25.05
C LEU A 2 61.53 57.76 23.58
N THR A 3 61.59 56.49 23.18
CA THR A 3 61.19 56.03 21.85
C THR A 3 59.75 55.53 21.88
N GLU A 4 58.85 56.22 21.17
CA GLU A 4 57.47 55.78 20.91
C GLU A 4 57.46 54.48 20.09
N GLU A 5 56.75 53.48 20.58
CA GLU A 5 56.39 52.28 19.84
C GLU A 5 55.06 52.53 19.10
N LYS A 6 55.15 52.83 17.80
CA LYS A 6 53.97 52.90 16.90
C LYS A 6 53.58 51.46 16.54
N GLY A 7 52.50 50.97 17.13
CA GLY A 7 51.83 49.76 16.67
C GLY A 7 51.22 49.98 15.28
N ASP A 8 51.74 49.27 14.28
CA ASP A 8 51.16 49.19 12.94
C ASP A 8 49.82 48.45 13.03
N LEU A 9 48.73 49.16 12.77
CA LEU A 9 47.42 48.56 12.58
C LEU A 9 47.34 48.03 11.13
N PRO A 10 46.93 46.78 10.90
CA PRO A 10 46.80 46.26 9.55
C PRO A 10 45.73 47.02 8.76
N ALA A 11 46.07 47.35 7.51
CA ALA A 11 45.18 48.03 6.58
C ALA A 11 43.96 47.16 6.24
N TYR A 12 42.81 47.81 6.04
CA TYR A 12 41.48 47.22 5.80
C TYR A 12 41.39 46.32 4.54
N GLU A 13 42.43 46.26 3.72
CA GLU A 13 42.41 45.64 2.40
C GLU A 13 42.73 44.12 2.42
N ASP A 14 43.23 43.59 3.54
CA ASP A 14 43.63 42.17 3.68
C ASP A 14 42.46 41.21 4.00
N LEU A 15 41.21 41.68 4.07
CA LEU A 15 40.04 40.87 4.45
C LEU A 15 39.26 40.27 3.26
N ILE A 16 39.69 40.47 2.00
CA ILE A 16 38.83 40.16 0.83
C ILE A 16 39.38 39.04 -0.07
N ASN A 17 40.45 38.31 0.30
CA ASN A 17 40.99 37.27 -0.58
C ASN A 17 41.35 35.95 0.14
N PRO A 18 40.45 34.94 0.18
CA PRO A 18 40.79 33.63 0.76
C PRO A 18 41.59 32.73 -0.19
N SER A 19 42.27 33.29 -1.19
CA SER A 19 42.83 32.55 -2.32
C SER A 19 44.35 32.64 -2.41
N ARG A 20 45.08 32.39 -1.31
CA ARG A 20 46.47 31.86 -1.34
C ARG A 20 47.06 31.75 0.07
N ALA A 21 47.00 30.57 0.67
CA ALA A 21 48.05 30.09 1.56
C ALA A 21 47.96 28.57 1.79
N ARG A 22 49.00 27.87 1.32
CA ARG A 22 49.63 26.67 1.90
C ARG A 22 48.95 25.31 1.67
N VAL A 23 49.67 24.53 0.85
CA VAL A 23 49.62 23.07 0.74
C VAL A 23 50.05 22.44 2.06
N GLY A 24 49.12 21.74 2.71
CA GLY A 24 49.34 20.78 3.79
C GLY A 24 48.54 19.50 3.48
N PRO A 25 48.88 18.34 4.06
CA PRO A 25 48.32 17.05 3.65
C PRO A 25 46.80 17.04 3.84
N GLN A 26 46.11 16.69 2.75
CA GLN A 26 44.66 16.67 2.63
C GLN A 26 44.03 15.67 3.63
N SER A 27 43.62 16.15 4.79
CA SER A 27 42.47 15.56 5.47
C SER A 27 41.23 15.96 4.67
N ARG A 28 40.78 15.08 3.78
CA ARG A 28 39.41 15.14 3.26
C ARG A 28 38.47 14.97 4.44
N ILE A 29 38.11 16.07 5.08
CA ILE A 29 36.95 16.13 5.94
C ILE A 29 35.77 15.98 4.99
N THR A 30 35.29 14.75 4.84
CA THR A 30 33.95 14.50 4.33
C THR A 30 33.01 15.24 5.27
N ARG A 31 32.59 16.43 4.86
CA ARG A 31 31.56 17.21 5.54
C ARG A 31 30.28 16.39 5.41
N THR A 32 30.05 15.50 6.37
CA THR A 32 28.76 14.85 6.58
C THR A 32 27.78 15.99 6.85
N GLN A 33 27.07 16.41 5.81
CA GLN A 33 26.00 17.39 5.95
C GLN A 33 24.94 16.71 6.80
N SER A 34 24.86 17.09 8.07
CA SER A 34 23.77 16.67 8.93
C SER A 34 22.46 17.11 8.28
N PRO A 35 21.44 16.24 8.22
CA PRO A 35 20.16 16.60 7.64
C PRO A 35 19.65 17.85 8.36
N SER A 36 19.16 18.82 7.59
CA SER A 36 18.56 20.02 8.17
C SER A 36 17.41 19.59 9.09
N ARG A 37 17.15 20.37 10.15
CA ARG A 37 16.04 20.10 11.08
C ARG A 37 14.71 19.89 10.34
N GLY A 38 14.50 20.59 9.22
CA GLY A 38 13.32 20.42 8.37
C GLY A 38 13.23 19.02 7.75
N GLN A 39 14.34 18.49 7.22
CA GLN A 39 14.37 17.13 6.67
C GLN A 39 14.06 16.09 7.74
N GLN A 40 14.64 16.23 8.93
CA GLN A 40 14.37 15.31 10.05
C GLN A 40 12.88 15.28 10.44
N ILE A 41 12.20 16.43 10.45
CA ILE A 41 10.77 16.52 10.74
C ILE A 41 9.95 15.81 9.65
N LEU A 42 10.28 16.03 8.36
CA LEU A 42 9.58 15.37 7.26
C LEU A 42 9.78 13.85 7.27
N ASP A 43 10.99 13.40 7.58
CA ASP A 43 11.31 11.97 7.72
C ASP A 43 10.52 11.35 8.88
N GLN A 44 10.45 12.05 10.02
CA GLN A 44 9.67 11.61 11.18
C GLN A 44 8.17 11.54 10.87
N LEU A 45 7.62 12.53 10.17
CA LEU A 45 6.21 12.52 9.76
C LEU A 45 5.93 11.35 8.81
N THR A 46 6.82 11.09 7.87
CA THR A 46 6.71 9.95 6.94
C THR A 46 6.75 8.62 7.67
N LEU A 47 7.65 8.49 8.66
CA LEU A 47 7.76 7.30 9.49
C LEU A 47 6.49 7.06 10.32
N VAL A 48 6.01 8.09 11.03
CA VAL A 48 4.81 8.00 11.87
C VAL A 48 3.59 7.62 11.03
N ARG A 49 3.45 8.19 9.84
CA ARG A 49 2.41 7.86 8.88
C ARG A 49 2.46 6.41 8.44
N ALA A 50 3.63 5.93 8.04
CA ALA A 50 3.80 4.53 7.60
C ALA A 50 3.55 3.54 8.74
N GLN A 51 3.98 3.86 9.96
CA GLN A 51 3.71 3.05 11.16
C GLN A 51 2.21 3.01 11.48
N HIS A 52 1.54 4.15 11.40
CA HIS A 52 0.10 4.23 11.65
C HIS A 52 -0.69 3.41 10.63
N ILE A 53 -0.39 3.54 9.34
CA ILE A 53 -1.02 2.74 8.27
C ILE A 53 -0.86 1.24 8.54
N ARG A 54 0.36 0.79 8.90
CA ARG A 54 0.62 -0.61 9.26
C ARG A 54 -0.20 -1.06 10.47
N SER A 55 -0.25 -0.24 11.51
CA SER A 55 -1.06 -0.53 12.70
C SER A 55 -2.54 -0.73 12.35
N ILE A 56 -3.10 0.09 11.45
CA ILE A 56 -4.49 -0.07 11.00
C ILE A 56 -4.67 -1.38 10.22
N ILE A 57 -3.73 -1.69 9.33
CA ILE A 57 -3.74 -2.94 8.57
C ILE A 57 -3.72 -4.15 9.50
N ASP A 58 -2.77 -4.19 10.42
CA ASP A 58 -2.53 -5.36 11.27
C ASP A 58 -3.64 -5.56 12.31
N ASN A 59 -4.18 -4.48 12.88
CA ASN A 59 -5.15 -4.57 13.97
C ASN A 59 -6.61 -4.65 13.50
N HIS A 60 -6.94 -4.07 12.34
CA HIS A 60 -8.33 -3.96 11.91
C HIS A 60 -8.62 -4.69 10.60
N ILE A 61 -7.71 -4.66 9.62
CA ILE A 61 -8.00 -5.15 8.28
C ILE A 61 -7.65 -6.62 8.12
N ILE A 62 -6.42 -7.02 8.46
CA ILE A 62 -5.95 -8.40 8.29
C ILE A 62 -6.83 -9.39 9.07
N PRO A 63 -7.18 -9.16 10.35
CA PRO A 63 -8.01 -10.11 11.11
C PRO A 63 -9.37 -10.38 10.43
N ILE A 64 -9.98 -9.33 9.86
CA ILE A 64 -11.24 -9.44 9.12
C ILE A 64 -11.05 -10.29 7.87
N VAL A 65 -10.02 -10.02 7.07
CA VAL A 65 -9.73 -10.76 5.83
C VAL A 65 -9.42 -12.22 6.14
N GLU A 66 -8.62 -12.50 7.17
CA GLU A 66 -8.32 -13.86 7.61
C GLU A 66 -9.58 -14.59 8.07
N GLN A 67 -10.43 -13.94 8.85
CA GLN A 67 -11.71 -14.50 9.27
C GLN A 67 -12.62 -14.82 8.08
N GLN A 68 -12.72 -13.94 7.09
CA GLN A 68 -13.50 -14.22 5.86
C GLN A 68 -12.90 -15.37 5.05
N ALA A 69 -11.57 -15.42 4.94
CA ALA A 69 -10.87 -16.51 4.26
C ALA A 69 -11.11 -17.87 4.95
N LEU A 70 -11.18 -17.91 6.29
CA LEU A 70 -11.54 -19.11 7.05
C LEU A 70 -12.94 -19.61 6.73
N TYR A 71 -13.88 -18.71 6.45
CA TYR A 71 -15.23 -19.07 5.99
C TYR A 71 -15.29 -19.42 4.49
N GLY A 72 -14.16 -19.41 3.79
CA GLY A 72 -14.10 -19.64 2.34
C GLY A 72 -14.66 -18.49 1.51
N ILE A 73 -14.82 -17.32 2.12
CA ILE A 73 -15.32 -16.12 1.46
C ILE A 73 -14.13 -15.43 0.79
N ALA A 74 -14.13 -15.43 -0.54
CA ALA A 74 -12.98 -14.97 -1.31
C ALA A 74 -12.95 -13.46 -1.51
N GLN A 75 -14.10 -12.78 -1.38
CA GLN A 75 -14.22 -11.34 -1.54
C GLN A 75 -14.51 -10.72 -0.17
N THR A 76 -13.85 -9.62 0.16
CA THR A 76 -14.11 -8.92 1.42
C THR A 76 -14.15 -7.44 1.15
N ILE A 77 -15.23 -6.79 1.60
CA ILE A 77 -15.41 -5.35 1.50
C ILE A 77 -15.43 -4.78 2.91
N ILE A 78 -14.56 -3.81 3.17
CA ILE A 78 -14.43 -3.16 4.48
C ILE A 78 -14.67 -1.66 4.29
N ALA A 79 -15.57 -1.11 5.10
CA ALA A 79 -15.80 0.32 5.20
C ALA A 79 -15.20 0.83 6.52
N MET A 80 -14.06 1.52 6.43
CA MET A 80 -13.44 2.15 7.58
C MET A 80 -14.00 3.55 7.78
N ILE A 81 -14.62 3.76 8.94
CA ILE A 81 -15.23 5.02 9.34
C ILE A 81 -14.22 5.82 10.18
N PRO A 82 -13.88 7.05 9.76
CA PRO A 82 -13.00 7.93 10.53
C PRO A 82 -13.54 8.26 11.93
N SER A 83 -12.63 8.63 12.84
CA SER A 83 -12.95 8.84 14.27
C SER A 83 -13.76 10.09 14.57
N ASP A 84 -13.75 11.08 13.68
CA ASP A 84 -14.54 12.32 13.76
C ASP A 84 -15.98 12.17 13.26
N VAL A 85 -16.35 11.00 12.73
CA VAL A 85 -17.73 10.72 12.37
C VAL A 85 -18.52 10.40 13.65
N ASN A 86 -19.41 11.32 14.01
CA ASN A 86 -20.34 11.13 15.13
C ASN A 86 -21.37 10.06 14.79
N LEU A 87 -21.13 8.85 15.28
CA LEU A 87 -22.09 7.75 15.25
C LEU A 87 -22.55 7.45 16.68
N PRO A 88 -23.82 7.03 16.85
CA PRO A 88 -24.30 6.58 18.15
C PRO A 88 -23.37 5.50 18.69
N ALA A 89 -23.06 5.57 19.98
CA ALA A 89 -22.20 4.58 20.62
C ALA A 89 -22.84 3.19 20.49
N GLU A 90 -22.02 2.18 20.16
CA GLU A 90 -22.42 0.80 20.37
C GLU A 90 -22.63 0.62 21.87
N GLU A 91 -23.86 0.29 22.26
CA GLU A 91 -24.10 -0.06 23.65
C GLU A 91 -23.51 -1.45 23.83
N GLU A 92 -22.61 -1.60 24.80
CA GLU A 92 -22.11 -2.89 25.22
C GLU A 92 -23.33 -3.79 25.46
N LYS A 93 -23.41 -4.91 24.73
CA LYS A 93 -24.50 -5.88 24.89
C LYS A 93 -24.54 -6.31 26.36
N SER A 94 -25.42 -5.70 27.13
CA SER A 94 -25.65 -6.07 28.53
C SER A 94 -26.12 -7.51 28.57
N GLU A 95 -25.48 -8.35 29.39
CA GLU A 95 -25.79 -9.79 29.54
C GLU A 95 -27.24 -10.06 30.01
N PHE A 96 -27.99 -9.01 30.34
CA PHE A 96 -29.39 -9.05 30.75
C PHE A 96 -30.38 -8.46 29.71
N SER A 97 -29.91 -8.07 28.52
CA SER A 97 -30.81 -7.61 27.45
C SER A 97 -31.37 -8.81 26.68
N PHE A 98 -32.67 -9.05 26.81
CA PHE A 98 -33.43 -10.06 26.06
C PHE A 98 -33.89 -9.56 24.68
N ASP A 99 -33.39 -8.40 24.24
CA ASP A 99 -33.74 -7.87 22.93
C ASP A 99 -33.01 -8.69 21.84
N THR A 100 -33.79 -9.51 21.14
CA THR A 100 -33.32 -10.44 20.10
C THR A 100 -33.14 -9.75 18.74
N ALA A 101 -33.34 -8.44 18.68
CA ALA A 101 -32.99 -7.66 17.51
C ALA A 101 -31.48 -7.37 17.56
N ASP A 102 -30.71 -8.01 16.68
CA ASP A 102 -29.38 -7.54 16.27
C ASP A 102 -29.56 -6.16 15.62
N GLN A 103 -29.78 -5.12 16.42
CA GLN A 103 -29.86 -3.74 15.97
C GLN A 103 -28.43 -3.31 15.63
N LYS A 104 -28.02 -3.62 14.40
CA LYS A 104 -26.83 -3.04 13.77
C LYS A 104 -27.06 -1.52 13.76
N LYS A 105 -26.55 -0.81 14.77
CA LYS A 105 -26.80 0.62 14.98
C LYS A 105 -26.31 1.49 13.82
N VAL A 106 -25.46 0.94 12.96
CA VAL A 106 -24.92 1.59 11.78
C VAL A 106 -24.98 0.63 10.60
N GLU A 107 -25.67 1.02 9.54
CA GLU A 107 -25.79 0.26 8.31
C GLU A 107 -25.33 1.11 7.13
N VAL A 108 -24.63 0.51 6.17
CA VAL A 108 -24.28 1.20 4.91
C VAL A 108 -25.42 1.02 3.92
N ILE A 109 -26.03 2.11 3.47
CA ILE A 109 -27.10 2.14 2.47
C ILE A 109 -26.54 2.49 1.10
N GLY A 110 -27.05 1.83 0.06
CA GLY A 110 -26.82 2.23 -1.33
C GLY A 110 -25.42 1.88 -1.85
N PHE A 111 -24.73 0.97 -1.18
CA PHE A 111 -23.47 0.45 -1.66
C PHE A 111 -23.68 -0.32 -2.95
N SER A 112 -22.96 0.00 -4.02
CA SER A 112 -23.20 -0.55 -5.37
C SER A 112 -22.81 -2.02 -5.54
N SER A 113 -22.45 -2.71 -4.46
CA SER A 113 -22.08 -4.13 -4.50
C SER A 113 -23.16 -4.93 -3.79
N ASP A 114 -23.49 -6.11 -4.31
CA ASP A 114 -24.50 -7.01 -3.71
C ASP A 114 -24.11 -7.52 -2.31
N GLU A 115 -22.87 -7.28 -1.89
CA GLU A 115 -22.30 -7.70 -0.61
C GLU A 115 -22.23 -6.53 0.38
N GLU A 116 -22.74 -6.75 1.60
CA GLU A 116 -22.68 -5.76 2.68
C GLU A 116 -21.24 -5.54 3.16
N PRO A 117 -20.74 -4.29 3.20
CA PRO A 117 -19.41 -4.02 3.71
C PRO A 117 -19.35 -4.25 5.23
N GLN A 118 -18.22 -4.79 5.69
CA GLN A 118 -17.90 -4.84 7.11
C GLN A 118 -17.49 -3.46 7.59
N ILE A 119 -18.19 -2.97 8.60
CA ILE A 119 -17.96 -1.63 9.14
C ILE A 119 -16.88 -1.71 10.22
N VAL A 120 -15.84 -0.90 10.06
CA VAL A 120 -14.78 -0.74 11.07
C VAL A 120 -14.75 0.71 11.50
N ARG A 121 -15.07 0.97 12.76
CA ARG A 121 -14.94 2.31 13.35
C ARG A 121 -13.50 2.51 13.81
N LEU A 122 -12.84 3.54 13.29
CA LEU A 122 -11.50 3.89 13.70
C LEU A 122 -11.53 4.83 14.91
N GLU A 123 -10.51 4.72 15.77
CA GLU A 123 -10.41 5.50 17.01
C GLU A 123 -9.14 6.36 17.06
N GLY A 124 -9.16 7.43 17.85
CA GLY A 124 -7.98 8.26 18.08
C GLY A 124 -7.76 9.37 17.06
N HIS A 125 -6.82 10.27 17.39
CA HIS A 125 -6.64 11.55 16.68
C HIS A 125 -6.06 11.41 15.27
N MET A 126 -5.25 10.37 15.01
CA MET A 126 -4.67 10.10 13.70
C MET A 126 -5.66 9.47 12.71
N ASN A 127 -6.82 9.01 13.19
CA ASN A 127 -7.83 8.34 12.38
C ASN A 127 -8.97 9.25 11.92
N ARG A 128 -8.76 10.57 11.94
CA ARG A 128 -9.74 11.53 11.45
C ARG A 128 -9.77 11.59 9.92
N THR A 129 -10.85 12.13 9.38
CA THR A 129 -11.04 12.30 7.94
C THR A 129 -9.88 13.04 7.27
N GLU A 130 -9.23 14.01 7.95
CA GLU A 130 -8.10 14.77 7.38
C GLU A 130 -6.87 13.92 7.12
N PHE A 131 -6.66 12.86 7.89
CA PHE A 131 -5.55 11.93 7.66
C PHE A 131 -5.78 11.10 6.39
N TRP A 132 -7.02 10.66 6.14
CA TRP A 132 -7.37 9.81 5.01
C TRP A 132 -7.67 10.57 3.71
N ARG A 133 -7.97 11.87 3.81
CA ARG A 133 -8.28 12.73 2.66
C ARG A 133 -7.19 12.74 1.58
N PRO A 134 -5.88 12.82 1.89
CA PRO A 134 -4.84 12.83 0.87
C PRO A 134 -4.72 11.45 0.20
N GLN A 135 -4.88 11.40 -1.11
CA GLN A 135 -4.88 10.15 -1.88
C GLN A 135 -3.60 9.33 -1.73
N ILE A 136 -2.47 9.97 -1.47
CA ILE A 136 -1.19 9.29 -1.21
C ILE A 136 -1.27 8.35 0.00
N ILE A 137 -2.09 8.66 1.00
CA ILE A 137 -2.29 7.84 2.20
C ILE A 137 -3.09 6.60 1.86
N VAL A 138 -4.17 6.76 1.08
CA VAL A 138 -5.02 5.66 0.63
C VAL A 138 -4.25 4.73 -0.30
N GLN A 139 -3.42 5.28 -1.19
CA GLN A 139 -2.53 4.51 -2.05
C GLN A 139 -1.44 3.77 -1.26
N GLU A 140 -0.88 4.41 -0.23
CA GLU A 140 0.09 3.77 0.65
C GLU A 140 -0.55 2.63 1.45
N LEU A 141 -1.77 2.83 1.96
CA LEU A 141 -2.58 1.78 2.57
C LEU A 141 -2.80 0.61 1.60
N GLU A 142 -3.25 0.86 0.37
CA GLU A 142 -3.43 -0.17 -0.65
C GLU A 142 -2.13 -0.95 -0.92
N ARG A 143 -1.02 -0.23 -1.09
CA ARG A 143 0.28 -0.83 -1.38
C ARG A 143 0.77 -1.72 -0.23
N VAL A 144 0.73 -1.20 1.00
CA VAL A 144 1.19 -1.92 2.19
C VAL A 144 0.28 -3.10 2.48
N LEU A 145 -1.04 -2.93 2.35
CA LEU A 145 -1.99 -4.02 2.53
C LEU A 145 -1.77 -5.13 1.50
N LYS A 146 -1.60 -4.77 0.22
CA LYS A 146 -1.26 -5.74 -0.83
C LYS A 146 0.04 -6.48 -0.51
N GLU A 147 1.07 -5.78 -0.07
CA GLU A 147 2.35 -6.37 0.33
C GLU A 147 2.18 -7.36 1.49
N SER A 148 1.44 -6.97 2.54
CA SER A 148 1.17 -7.82 3.71
C SER A 148 0.35 -9.07 3.35
N LEU A 149 -0.72 -8.93 2.57
CA LEU A 149 -1.59 -10.05 2.20
C LEU A 149 -0.87 -11.07 1.29
N ASN A 150 -0.01 -10.60 0.38
CA ASN A 150 0.77 -11.47 -0.50
C ASN A 150 2.01 -12.07 0.17
N ALA A 151 2.48 -11.48 1.27
CA ALA A 151 3.53 -12.07 2.12
C ALA A 151 2.98 -13.14 3.08
N SER A 152 1.69 -13.08 3.42
CA SER A 152 1.07 -14.04 4.35
C SER A 152 0.89 -15.42 3.71
N PRO A 153 1.50 -16.49 4.26
CA PRO A 153 1.35 -17.84 3.71
C PRO A 153 -0.07 -18.40 3.88
N ASN A 154 -0.85 -17.85 4.81
CA ASN A 154 -2.21 -18.31 5.13
C ASN A 154 -3.25 -17.89 4.07
N LEU A 155 -2.95 -16.87 3.27
CA LEU A 155 -3.84 -16.32 2.25
C LEU A 155 -3.40 -16.67 0.82
N LYS A 156 -2.34 -17.48 0.68
CA LYS A 156 -1.91 -17.96 -0.62
C LYS A 156 -2.93 -18.97 -1.13
N PRO A 157 -3.59 -18.73 -2.28
CA PRO A 157 -4.50 -19.71 -2.83
C PRO A 157 -3.74 -21.01 -3.10
N PRO A 158 -4.37 -22.18 -2.88
CA PRO A 158 -3.74 -23.46 -3.14
C PRO A 158 -3.32 -23.50 -4.60
N SER A 159 -2.02 -23.56 -4.84
CA SER A 159 -1.44 -23.72 -6.17
C SER A 159 -2.21 -24.82 -6.93
N PRO A 160 -2.62 -24.58 -8.20
CA PRO A 160 -3.27 -25.61 -8.99
C PRO A 160 -2.38 -26.85 -9.03
N ARG A 161 -2.85 -27.95 -8.44
CA ARG A 161 -2.18 -29.25 -8.53
C ARG A 161 -2.08 -29.59 -10.02
N GLU A 162 -0.86 -29.64 -10.54
CA GLU A 162 -0.60 -30.22 -11.86
C GLU A 162 -1.28 -31.59 -11.92
N PRO A 163 -2.08 -31.88 -12.96
CA PRO A 163 -2.62 -33.21 -13.14
C PRO A 163 -1.48 -34.21 -13.34
N PRO A 164 -1.59 -35.44 -12.83
CA PRO A 164 -0.53 -36.44 -12.94
C PRO A 164 -0.19 -36.65 -14.42
N GLN A 165 1.09 -36.45 -14.75
CA GLN A 165 1.65 -36.77 -16.05
C GLN A 165 1.31 -38.22 -16.39
N HIS A 166 0.32 -38.42 -17.26
CA HIS A 166 0.13 -39.69 -17.92
C HIS A 166 1.37 -39.93 -18.80
N GLU A 167 2.17 -40.91 -18.38
CA GLU A 167 3.32 -41.43 -19.12
C GLU A 167 2.87 -41.86 -20.53
N THR A 168 3.04 -40.98 -21.51
CA THR A 168 2.95 -41.38 -22.92
C THR A 168 4.18 -42.20 -23.27
N ARG A 169 3.93 -43.50 -23.37
CA ARG A 169 4.73 -44.56 -24.00
C ARG A 169 5.78 -44.05 -24.98
N LYS A 170 7.04 -44.33 -24.65
CA LYS A 170 8.19 -44.28 -25.57
C LYS A 170 7.96 -45.28 -26.71
N LEU A 171 8.01 -44.82 -27.96
CA LEU A 171 8.17 -45.65 -29.15
C LEU A 171 9.48 -45.27 -29.86
N PRO A 172 10.12 -46.24 -30.55
CA PRO A 172 11.59 -46.28 -30.68
C PRO A 172 12.13 -45.45 -31.84
N LYS A 173 13.37 -45.01 -31.66
CA LYS A 173 14.25 -44.34 -32.63
C LYS A 173 14.42 -45.19 -33.90
N LYS A 174 14.20 -44.59 -35.08
CA LYS A 174 14.80 -45.03 -36.34
C LYS A 174 14.83 -43.91 -37.39
N GLY A 175 15.97 -43.76 -38.05
CA GLY A 175 16.05 -43.31 -39.45
C GLY A 175 16.51 -41.86 -39.71
N PHE A 176 17.83 -41.68 -39.85
CA PHE A 176 18.43 -40.60 -40.65
C PHE A 176 18.16 -40.87 -42.15
N PHE A 177 18.11 -39.79 -42.96
CA PHE A 177 18.01 -39.67 -44.43
C PHE A 177 16.61 -39.45 -45.04
N GLY A 178 16.45 -38.30 -45.70
CA GLY A 178 15.36 -38.05 -46.65
C GLY A 178 15.12 -36.56 -46.93
N ARG A 179 15.89 -35.98 -47.84
CA ARG A 179 15.68 -34.62 -48.38
C ARG A 179 14.36 -34.51 -49.16
N MET A 180 13.80 -33.29 -49.16
CA MET A 180 13.06 -32.62 -50.25
C MET A 180 11.55 -32.89 -50.42
N ALA A 181 10.76 -31.89 -49.99
CA ALA A 181 9.46 -31.42 -50.52
C ALA A 181 9.06 -30.23 -49.61
N GLU A 182 9.54 -29.00 -49.77
CA GLU A 182 9.25 -28.01 -50.81
C GLU A 182 7.82 -28.01 -51.37
N ALA A 183 7.22 -26.80 -51.34
CA ALA A 183 6.01 -26.34 -52.00
C ALA A 183 4.67 -26.48 -51.25
N MET A 184 4.44 -25.57 -50.29
CA MET A 184 3.16 -24.84 -50.20
C MET A 184 3.38 -23.47 -49.51
N ASN A 185 3.47 -22.43 -50.34
CA ASN A 185 3.14 -21.00 -50.10
C ASN A 185 3.98 -20.23 -49.04
N GLN A 186 5.01 -19.43 -49.37
CA GLN A 186 4.97 -18.07 -49.98
C GLN A 186 3.81 -17.22 -49.43
N GLU A 187 3.92 -16.04 -48.81
CA GLU A 187 4.93 -14.98 -48.55
C GLU A 187 4.46 -14.27 -47.24
N GLU A 188 5.27 -13.69 -46.35
CA GLU A 188 5.89 -12.36 -46.47
C GLU A 188 7.00 -12.15 -45.40
N LYS A 189 8.23 -11.92 -45.89
CA LYS A 189 9.33 -11.05 -45.40
C LYS A 189 9.64 -10.94 -43.88
N PRO A 190 10.87 -11.34 -43.46
CA PRO A 190 11.47 -10.88 -42.20
C PRO A 190 12.21 -9.55 -42.41
N SER A 191 11.81 -8.50 -41.69
CA SER A 191 12.62 -7.27 -41.58
C SER A 191 13.73 -7.47 -40.53
N PRO A 192 14.98 -7.10 -40.82
CA PRO A 192 16.13 -7.29 -39.94
C PRO A 192 16.29 -6.05 -39.05
N SER A 193 15.94 -6.17 -37.78
CA SER A 193 16.43 -5.21 -36.78
C SER A 193 16.46 -5.90 -35.43
N GLY A 194 17.66 -6.35 -35.07
CA GLY A 194 17.96 -6.82 -33.73
C GLY A 194 17.81 -5.68 -32.73
N ASN A 195 16.78 -5.78 -31.91
CA ASN A 195 16.77 -5.28 -30.54
C ASN A 195 16.07 -6.37 -29.73
N PRO A 196 16.72 -7.00 -28.74
CA PRO A 196 15.98 -7.78 -27.77
C PRO A 196 15.24 -6.75 -26.92
N GLU A 197 13.99 -6.43 -27.29
CA GLU A 197 13.06 -5.85 -26.33
C GLU A 197 13.04 -6.82 -25.15
N VAL A 198 13.59 -6.34 -24.04
CA VAL A 198 13.49 -6.96 -22.74
C VAL A 198 12.00 -7.03 -22.44
N GLY A 199 11.40 -8.14 -22.83
CA GLY A 199 10.06 -8.51 -22.42
C GLY A 199 10.07 -8.53 -20.91
N ILE A 200 9.64 -7.43 -20.30
CA ILE A 200 9.21 -7.40 -18.92
C ILE A 200 8.03 -8.35 -18.93
N ARG A 201 8.31 -9.63 -18.65
CA ARG A 201 7.30 -10.60 -18.27
C ARG A 201 6.48 -9.89 -17.20
N GLN A 202 5.23 -9.58 -17.50
CA GLN A 202 4.27 -9.31 -16.44
C GLN A 202 4.41 -10.50 -15.49
N PRO A 203 4.75 -10.28 -14.21
CA PRO A 203 4.78 -11.39 -13.28
C PRO A 203 3.40 -12.02 -13.32
N ASP A 204 3.35 -13.34 -13.48
CA ASP A 204 2.14 -14.13 -13.32
C ASP A 204 1.42 -13.65 -12.03
N THR A 205 0.31 -12.95 -12.20
CA THR A 205 -0.56 -12.52 -11.09
C THR A 205 -1.37 -13.70 -10.55
N ALA A 206 -1.20 -14.90 -11.13
CA ALA A 206 -1.79 -16.14 -10.66
C ALA A 206 -1.38 -16.38 -9.21
N GLY A 207 -2.36 -16.39 -8.33
CA GLY A 207 -2.19 -16.58 -6.89
C GLY A 207 -1.81 -15.34 -6.06
N GLN A 208 -1.99 -14.12 -6.57
CA GLN A 208 -1.85 -12.89 -5.78
C GLN A 208 -3.20 -12.33 -5.33
N VAL A 209 -3.32 -12.00 -4.04
CA VAL A 209 -4.51 -11.32 -3.52
C VAL A 209 -4.59 -9.92 -4.12
N LEU A 210 -5.71 -9.61 -4.77
CA LEU A 210 -6.01 -8.28 -5.28
C LEU A 210 -6.56 -7.43 -4.15
N CYS A 211 -6.01 -6.22 -3.99
CA CYS A 211 -6.46 -5.26 -3.01
C CYS A 211 -6.65 -3.91 -3.67
N LYS A 212 -7.72 -3.20 -3.31
CA LYS A 212 -8.03 -1.87 -3.80
C LYS A 212 -8.60 -1.02 -2.68
N ALA A 213 -8.04 0.17 -2.45
CA ALA A 213 -8.53 1.11 -1.44
C ALA A 213 -8.93 2.44 -2.08
N ARG A 214 -10.05 3.01 -1.64
CA ARG A 214 -10.58 4.29 -2.12
C ARG A 214 -11.22 5.07 -1.00
N LEU A 215 -11.14 6.40 -1.09
CA LEU A 215 -11.98 7.28 -0.28
C LEU A 215 -13.28 7.51 -1.05
N GLU A 216 -14.39 7.04 -0.50
CA GLU A 216 -15.72 7.17 -1.11
C GLU A 216 -16.69 7.79 -0.09
N GLU A 217 -17.67 8.54 -0.59
CA GLU A 217 -18.77 9.01 0.23
C GLU A 217 -19.84 7.92 0.28
N ILE A 218 -20.20 7.48 1.49
CA ILE A 218 -21.20 6.44 1.72
C ILE A 218 -22.34 6.99 2.58
N CYS A 219 -23.55 6.49 2.35
CA CYS A 219 -24.72 6.78 3.17
C CYS A 219 -24.77 5.81 4.33
N LEU A 220 -24.64 6.32 5.55
CA LEU A 220 -24.77 5.57 6.79
C LEU A 220 -26.19 5.79 7.33
N ARG A 221 -26.93 4.70 7.59
CA ARG A 221 -28.17 4.74 8.35
C ARG A 221 -27.89 4.37 9.79
N THR A 222 -28.35 5.23 10.70
CA THR A 222 -28.24 5.05 12.13
C THR A 222 -29.60 5.16 12.79
N VAL A 223 -29.71 4.68 14.02
CA VAL A 223 -30.90 4.87 14.87
C VAL A 223 -30.59 5.97 15.87
N ASN A 224 -31.43 7.01 15.92
CA ASN A 224 -31.26 8.10 16.89
C ASN A 224 -31.84 7.72 18.27
N GLU A 225 -31.69 8.61 19.25
CA GLU A 225 -32.19 8.41 20.62
C GLU A 225 -33.71 8.20 20.71
N PHE A 226 -34.46 8.57 19.68
CA PHE A 226 -35.92 8.39 19.59
C PHE A 226 -36.32 7.09 18.87
N GLY A 227 -35.36 6.23 18.50
CA GLY A 227 -35.64 5.01 17.76
C GLY A 227 -35.98 5.25 16.27
N LEU A 228 -35.71 6.45 15.75
CA LEU A 228 -35.96 6.79 14.35
C LEU A 228 -34.71 6.60 13.52
N TYR A 229 -34.89 6.10 12.30
CA TYR A 229 -33.81 6.01 11.33
C TYR A 229 -33.41 7.39 10.83
N GLU A 230 -32.12 7.69 10.97
CA GLU A 230 -31.46 8.86 10.40
C GLU A 230 -30.44 8.38 9.37
N THR A 231 -30.31 9.11 8.25
CA THR A 231 -29.32 8.80 7.22
C THR A 231 -28.38 9.97 7.06
N MET A 232 -27.07 9.69 7.05
CA MET A 232 -26.02 10.70 6.89
C MET A 232 -25.00 10.25 5.84
N SER A 233 -24.52 11.18 5.02
CA SER A 233 -23.44 10.91 4.06
C SER A 233 -22.09 11.26 4.67
N LYS A 234 -21.13 10.33 4.62
CA LYS A 234 -19.80 10.48 5.22
C LYS A 234 -18.72 9.91 4.32
N GLN A 235 -17.55 10.53 4.35
CA GLN A 235 -16.37 10.02 3.66
C GLN A 235 -15.78 8.87 4.46
N CYS A 236 -15.59 7.72 3.82
CA CYS A 236 -15.04 6.52 4.43
C CYS A 236 -14.00 5.91 3.50
N VAL A 237 -13.05 5.17 4.09
CA VAL A 237 -12.08 4.41 3.29
C VAL A 237 -12.67 3.05 3.01
N ILE A 238 -12.95 2.78 1.74
CA ILE A 238 -13.49 1.51 1.25
C ILE A 238 -12.33 0.67 0.75
N ILE A 239 -12.19 -0.52 1.32
CA ILE A 239 -11.19 -1.51 0.94
C ILE A 239 -11.92 -2.70 0.34
N ARG A 240 -11.46 -3.13 -0.83
CA ARG A 240 -11.94 -4.36 -1.49
C ARG A 240 -10.77 -5.32 -1.63
N VAL A 241 -10.92 -6.51 -1.08
CA VAL A 241 -9.95 -7.60 -1.17
C VAL A 241 -10.59 -8.74 -1.95
N ASP A 242 -9.87 -9.30 -2.93
CA ASP A 242 -10.29 -10.46 -3.70
C ASP A 242 -9.15 -11.49 -3.74
N ALA A 243 -9.44 -12.68 -3.21
CA ALA A 243 -8.50 -13.80 -3.10
C ALA A 243 -8.72 -14.88 -4.19
N ARG A 244 -9.60 -14.68 -5.18
CA ARG A 244 -9.92 -15.66 -6.25
C ARG A 244 -8.83 -15.83 -7.33
N CYS A 245 -7.57 -15.51 -7.04
CA CYS A 245 -6.49 -15.42 -8.03
C CYS A 245 -5.66 -16.70 -8.19
#